data_AF-A0A9D9QRN2-F1
#
_entry.id   AF-A0A9D9QRN2-F1
#
_cell.length_a   1.000
_cell.length_b   1.000
_cell.length_c   1.000
_cell.angle_alpha   90.00
_cell.angle_beta   90.00
_cell.angle_gamma   90.00
#
_symmetry.space_group_name_H-M   'P 1'
#
loop_
_entity.id
_entity.type
_entity.pdbx_description
1 polymer ?
#
loop_
_entity_poly.entity_id
_entity_poly.type
_entity_poly.pdbx_seq_one_letter_code
_entity_poly.pdbx_strand_id
1 'polypeptide(L)' 'MVENRTARLTLLIDPVKKRLFEEICAAQDLTPSQVVRRLIRQYVIDNAGGRELPEWLQAGGARGEDGA' A
#
# COMPACT_ATOMS: atom_id res chain seq x y z
N MET A 1 -21.66 -2.15 -9.92
CA MET A 1 -20.79 -3.31 -9.68
C MET A 1 -19.41 -2.75 -9.38
N VAL A 2 -19.01 -2.65 -8.10
CA VAL A 2 -17.65 -2.22 -7.76
C VAL A 2 -16.74 -3.38 -8.10
N GLU A 3 -15.98 -3.22 -9.17
CA GLU A 3 -15.01 -4.21 -9.63
C GLU A 3 -14.00 -4.45 -8.50
N ASN A 4 -13.92 -5.69 -8.02
CA ASN A 4 -13.04 -6.08 -6.92
C ASN A 4 -11.59 -6.11 -7.43
N ARG A 5 -10.96 -4.94 -7.59
CA ARG A 5 -9.59 -4.74 -8.09
C ARG A 5 -8.52 -5.11 -7.05
N THR A 6 -8.80 -6.07 -6.18
CA THR A 6 -7.86 -6.54 -5.15
C THR A 6 -7.11 -7.77 -5.65
N ALA A 7 -5.86 -7.58 -6.06
CA ALA A 7 -4.92 -8.66 -6.31
C ALA A 7 -4.13 -8.99 -5.02
N ARG A 8 -3.82 -10.27 -4.80
CA ARG A 8 -2.95 -10.70 -3.69
C ARG A 8 -1.48 -10.65 -4.12
N LEU A 9 -0.64 -10.01 -3.31
CA LEU A 9 0.81 -9.98 -3.46
C LEU A 9 1.45 -10.76 -2.32
N THR A 10 2.11 -11.88 -2.65
CA THR A 10 2.87 -12.69 -1.67
C THR A 10 4.34 -12.36 -1.79
N LEU A 11 4.97 -12.01 -0.66
CA LEU A 11 6.39 -11.65 -0.59
C LEU A 11 7.05 -12.49 0.51
N LEU A 12 8.25 -12.98 0.25
CA LEU A 12 9.09 -13.58 1.28
C LEU A 12 9.91 -12.47 1.93
N ILE A 13 9.84 -12.39 3.25
CA ILE A 13 10.60 -11.45 4.07
C ILE A 13 11.23 -12.21 5.23
N ASP A 14 12.41 -11.77 5.63
CA ASP A 14 13.09 -12.28 6.81
C ASP A 14 12.18 -12.17 8.06
N PRO A 15 12.12 -13.21 8.92
CA PRO A 15 11.22 -13.24 10.08
C PRO A 15 11.51 -12.12 11.10
N VAL A 16 12.77 -11.71 11.26
CA VAL A 16 13.14 -10.61 12.17
C VAL A 16 12.64 -9.28 11.61
N LYS A 17 12.83 -9.05 10.30
CA LYS A 17 12.30 -7.85 9.64
C LYS A 17 10.78 -7.79 9.68
N LYS A 18 10.10 -8.92 9.47
CA LYS A 18 8.64 -9.00 9.57
C LYS A 18 8.16 -8.56 10.96
N ARG A 19 8.76 -9.11 12.02
CA ARG A 19 8.39 -8.79 13.38
C ARG A 19 8.59 -7.30 13.69
N LEU A 20 9.74 -6.75 13.32
CA LEU A 20 10.04 -5.34 13.56
C LEU A 20 9.07 -4.42 12.80
N PHE A 21 8.72 -4.79 11.56
CA PHE A 21 7.73 -4.08 10.76
C PHE A 21 6.35 -4.11 11.41
N GLU A 22 5.92 -5.27 11.91
CA GLU A 22 4.63 -5.43 12.60
C GLU A 22 4.59 -4.62 13.91
N GLU A 23 5.66 -4.60 14.69
CA GLU A 23 5.77 -3.80 15.92
C GLU A 23 5.69 -2.29 15.62
N ILE A 24 6.38 -1.81 14.57
CA ILE A 24 6.32 -0.40 14.14
C ILE A 24 4.93 -0.01 13.63
N CYS A 25 4.27 -0.91 12.90
CA CYS A 25 2.91 -0.69 12.43
C CYS A 25 1.92 -0.61 13.60
N ALA A 26 2.02 -1.54 14.55
CA ALA A 26 1.17 -1.58 15.74
C ALA A 26 1.35 -0.33 16.62
N ALA A 27 2.58 0.16 16.79
CA ALA A 27 2.87 1.38 17.55
C ALA A 27 2.25 2.67 16.94
N GLN A 28 1.82 2.61 15.67
CA GLN A 28 1.21 3.72 14.94
C GLN A 28 -0.29 3.48 14.64
N ASP A 29 -0.91 2.45 15.22
CA ASP A 29 -2.29 2.03 14.94
C ASP A 29 -2.54 1.75 13.44
N LEU A 30 -1.53 1.21 12.74
CA LEU A 30 -1.61 0.85 11.33
C LEU A 30 -1.49 -0.65 11.13
N THR A 31 -2.14 -1.16 10.08
CA THR A 31 -1.92 -2.54 9.62
C THR A 31 -0.75 -2.61 8.64
N PRO A 32 0.02 -3.71 8.64
CA PRO A 32 1.08 -3.97 7.64
C PRO A 32 0.61 -3.72 6.19
N SER A 33 -0.61 -4.17 5.86
CA SER A 33 -1.21 -4.01 4.53
C SER A 33 -1.45 -2.55 4.15
N GLN A 34 -1.85 -1.69 5.09
CA GLN A 34 -2.02 -0.25 4.83
C GLN A 34 -0.67 0.42 4.54
N VAL A 35 0.37 0.08 5.31
CA VAL A 35 1.71 0.63 5.12
C VAL A 35 2.31 0.14 3.80
N VAL A 36 2.22 -1.15 3.48
CA VAL A 36 2.71 -1.71 2.20
C VAL A 36 2.02 -1.06 1.01
N ARG A 37 0.71 -0.83 1.05
CA ARG A 37 -0.01 -0.13 -0.02
C ARG A 37 0.49 1.30 -0.23
N ARG A 38 0.76 2.03 0.86
CA ARG A 38 1.35 3.38 0.78
C ARG A 38 2.74 3.35 0.18
N LEU A 39 3.59 2.40 0.60
CA LEU A 39 4.94 2.22 0.05
C LEU A 39 4.91 1.88 -1.44
N ILE A 40 4.05 0.95 -1.86
CA ILE A 40 3.91 0.59 -3.29
C ILE A 40 3.47 1.81 -4.09
N ARG A 41 2.44 2.53 -3.62
CA ARG A 41 1.95 3.73 -4.30
C ARG A 41 3.04 4.77 -4.47
N GLN A 42 3.74 5.10 -3.38
CA GLN A 42 4.82 6.09 -3.41
C GLN A 42 5.95 5.66 -4.35
N TYR A 43 6.35 4.39 -4.27
CA TYR A 43 7.39 3.84 -5.15
C TYR A 43 7.01 3.93 -6.63
N VAL A 44 5.74 3.62 -6.99
CA VAL A 44 5.27 3.74 -8.38
C VAL A 44 5.25 5.19 -8.85
N ILE A 45 4.84 6.14 -8.00
CA ILE A 45 4.84 7.57 -8.33
C ILE A 45 6.27 8.07 -8.55
N ASP A 46 7.17 7.77 -7.62
CA ASP A 46 8.56 8.23 -7.66
C ASP A 46 9.34 7.64 -8.85
N ASN A 47 8.98 6.43 -9.27
CA ASN A 47 9.67 5.69 -10.34
C ASN A 47 8.86 5.61 -11.65
N ALA A 48 7.81 6.43 -11.81
CA ALA A 48 6.97 6.38 -13.00
C ALA A 48 7.72 6.74 -14.29
N GLY A 49 8.81 7.51 -14.20
CA GLY A 49 9.73 7.76 -15.32
C GLY A 49 9.04 8.30 -16.57
N GLY A 50 7.99 9.12 -16.42
CA GLY A 50 7.22 9.69 -17.53
C GLY A 50 6.10 8.79 -18.08
N ARG A 51 5.80 7.66 -17.43
CA ARG A 51 4.62 6.84 -17.75
C ARG A 51 3.35 7.57 -17.33
N GLU A 52 2.32 7.47 -18.17
CA GLU A 52 0.98 7.92 -17.80
C GLU A 52 0.46 7.05 -16.65
N LEU A 53 0.34 7.67 -15.47
CA LEU A 53 -0.29 7.03 -14.32
C LEU A 53 -1.79 7.31 -14.36
N PRO A 54 -2.65 6.35 -13.99
CA PRO A 54 -4.07 6.63 -13.93
C PRO A 54 -4.41 7.61 -12.80
N GLU A 55 -5.48 8.39 -12.98
CA GLU A 55 -5.87 9.46 -12.05
C GLU A 55 -6.09 8.97 -10.61
N TRP A 56 -6.62 7.75 -10.41
CA TRP A 56 -6.81 7.18 -9.06
C TRP A 56 -5.48 6.92 -8.32
N LEU A 57 -4.36 6.84 -9.04
CA LEU A 57 -3.02 6.70 -8.47
C LEU A 57 -2.35 8.07 -8.25
N GLN A 58 -2.64 9.05 -9.13
CA GLN A 58 -2.11 10.43 -9.05
C GLN A 58 -2.88 11.32 -8.05
N ALA A 59 -4.21 11.29 -8.07
CA ALA A 59 -5.08 12.00 -7.14
C ALA A 59 -4.98 11.34 -5.76
N GLY A 60 -4.43 12.07 -4.78
CA GLY A 60 -4.04 11.60 -3.43
C GLY A 60 -5.04 10.67 -2.72
N GLY A 61 -4.67 10.01 -1.63
CA GLY A 61 -4.43 10.74 -0.39
C GLY A 61 -5.71 11.30 0.24
N ALA A 62 -6.85 11.31 -0.46
CA ALA A 62 -8.08 12.00 -0.09
C ALA A 62 -9.34 11.24 -0.59
N ARG A 63 -9.48 9.97 -0.22
CA ARG A 63 -10.79 9.35 0.02
C ARG A 63 -10.58 8.10 0.87
N GLY A 64 -10.94 8.19 2.14
CA GLY A 64 -11.08 7.03 2.99
C GLY A 64 -12.23 6.13 2.52
N GLU A 65 -12.12 4.88 2.96
CA GLU A 65 -13.25 4.01 3.33
C GLU A 65 -14.11 3.42 2.20
N ASP A 66 -14.03 2.09 2.08
CA ASP A 66 -15.09 1.12 1.77
C ASP A 66 -14.40 -0.26 1.70
N GLY A 67 -14.66 -1.27 2.52
CA GLY A 67 -15.64 -1.53 3.57
C GLY A 67 -15.43 -2.97 4.06
N ALA A 68 -15.97 -3.26 5.25
CA ALA A 68 -16.38 -4.57 5.81
C ALA A 68 -15.56 -5.83 5.47
#